data_AF-A0A5C5SFQ3-F1
#
_entry.id   AF-A0A5C5SFQ3-F1
#
_cell.length_a   1.000
_cell.length_b   1.000
_cell.length_c   1.000
_cell.angle_alpha   90.00
_cell.angle_beta   90.00
_cell.angle_gamma   90.00
#
_symmetry.space_group_name_H-M   'P 1'
#
loop_
_entity.id
_entity.type
_entity.pdbx_description
1 polymer ?
#
loop_
_entity_poly.entity_id
_entity_poly.type
_entity_poly.pdbx_seq_one_letter_code
_entity_poly.pdbx_strand_id
1 'polypeptide(L)' 'MKTINDVQEYLISRKDNMTAKRWLRNNRITQYILEEHFKWNRDFIRFDQESKTRDLSENIEYYLTNPWLIDNHFEPPL' A
#
# COMPACT_ATOMS: atom_id res chain seq x y z
N MET A 1 -0.96 -12.95 -9.43
CA MET A 1 -0.04 -12.34 -8.43
C MET A 1 -0.23 -10.84 -8.49
N LYS A 2 -0.31 -10.13 -7.35
CA LYS A 2 -0.47 -8.67 -7.33
C LYS A 2 0.77 -7.97 -7.88
N THR A 3 0.56 -6.82 -8.52
CA THR A 3 1.57 -6.04 -9.26
C THR A 3 1.45 -4.56 -8.93
N ILE A 4 2.40 -3.75 -9.43
CA ILE A 4 2.32 -2.29 -9.31
C ILE A 4 1.06 -1.75 -10.00
N ASN A 5 0.65 -2.34 -11.13
CA ASN A 5 -0.56 -1.95 -11.85
C ASN A 5 -1.80 -2.15 -10.97
N ASP A 6 -1.88 -3.24 -10.19
CA ASP A 6 -3.00 -3.44 -9.26
C ASP A 6 -3.06 -2.33 -8.19
N VAL A 7 -1.91 -1.86 -7.69
CA VAL A 7 -1.84 -0.71 -6.77
C VAL A 7 -2.34 0.55 -7.47
N GLN A 8 -1.86 0.81 -8.68
CA GLN A 8 -2.24 2.00 -9.45
C GLN A 8 -3.74 2.01 -9.79
N GLU A 9 -4.29 0.89 -10.26
CA GLU A 9 -5.72 0.73 -10.54
C GLU A 9 -6.57 1.03 -9.31
N TYR A 10 -6.15 0.54 -8.15
CA TYR A 10 -6.84 0.83 -6.91
C TYR A 10 -6.77 2.30 -6.52
N LEU A 11 -5.59 2.92 -6.59
CA LEU A 11 -5.43 4.36 -6.31
C LEU A 11 -6.24 5.23 -7.29
N ILE A 12 -6.33 4.83 -8.58
CA ILE A 12 -7.17 5.49 -9.59
C ILE A 12 -8.65 5.39 -9.21
N SER A 13 -9.09 4.24 -8.68
CA SER A 13 -10.48 4.07 -8.21
C SER A 13 -10.85 5.03 -7.07
N ARG A 14 -9.86 5.56 -6.34
CA ARG A 14 -10.02 6.57 -5.29
C ARG A 14 -9.92 8.00 -5.84
N LYS A 15 -10.72 8.28 -6.87
CA LYS A 15 -10.73 9.53 -7.65
C LYS A 15 -10.87 10.82 -6.83
N ASP A 16 -11.44 10.77 -5.62
CA ASP A 16 -11.66 11.95 -4.78
C ASP A 16 -10.62 12.09 -3.64
N ASN A 17 -9.73 11.11 -3.48
CA ASN A 17 -8.70 11.13 -2.45
C ASN A 17 -7.41 11.81 -2.97
N MET A 18 -7.04 12.94 -2.36
CA MET A 18 -5.85 13.72 -2.75
C MET A 18 -4.53 12.98 -2.49
N THR A 19 -4.46 12.20 -1.40
CA THR A 19 -3.31 11.35 -1.07
C THR A 19 -3.13 10.27 -2.14
N ALA A 20 -4.21 9.60 -2.54
CA ALA A 20 -4.15 8.59 -3.60
C ALA A 20 -3.65 9.17 -4.93
N LYS A 21 -4.14 10.35 -5.33
CA LYS A 21 -3.65 11.09 -6.51
C LYS A 21 -2.16 11.44 -6.42
N ARG A 22 -1.70 11.88 -5.24
CA ARG A 22 -0.28 12.22 -5.01
C ARG A 22 0.60 10.98 -5.11
N TRP A 23 0.20 9.88 -4.48
CA TRP A 23 0.94 8.61 -4.51
C TRP A 23 0.99 8.00 -5.91
N LEU A 24 -0.11 8.07 -6.67
CA LEU A 24 -0.15 7.59 -8.06
C LEU A 24 0.90 8.25 -8.96
N ARG A 25 1.27 9.50 -8.70
CA ARG A 25 2.30 10.23 -9.46
C ARG A 25 3.73 9.84 -9.09
N ASN A 26 3.92 9.05 -8.04
CA ASN A 26 5.24 8.66 -7.56
C ASN A 26 5.40 7.13 -7.60
N ASN A 27 6.09 6.64 -8.64
CA ASN A 27 6.31 5.20 -8.84
C ASN A 27 6.99 4.53 -7.64
N ARG A 28 7.89 5.23 -6.93
CA ARG A 28 8.56 4.69 -5.74
C ARG A 28 7.57 4.41 -4.61
N ILE A 29 6.55 5.26 -4.45
CA ILE A 29 5.49 5.04 -3.47
C ILE A 29 4.63 3.83 -3.86
N THR A 30 4.22 3.74 -5.13
CA THR A 30 3.41 2.59 -5.58
C THR A 30 4.13 1.25 -5.46
N GLN A 31 5.45 1.24 -5.72
CA GLN A 31 6.31 0.07 -5.51
C GLN A 31 6.40 -0.29 -4.03
N TYR A 32 6.62 0.69 -3.16
CA TYR A 32 6.74 0.48 -1.72
C TYR A 32 5.44 -0.07 -1.10
N ILE A 33 4.28 0.45 -1.50
CA ILE A 33 2.97 -0.08 -1.06
C ILE A 33 2.82 -1.56 -1.42
N LEU A 34 3.23 -1.97 -2.62
CA LEU A 34 3.20 -3.37 -3.04
C LEU A 34 4.14 -4.25 -2.20
N GLU A 35 5.36 -3.77 -1.93
CA GLU A 35 6.34 -4.48 -1.10
C GLU A 35 5.86 -4.66 0.34
N GLU A 36 5.30 -3.60 0.93
CA GLU A 36 4.73 -3.66 2.28
C GLU A 36 3.53 -4.60 2.35
N HIS A 37 2.69 -4.64 1.30
CA HIS A 37 1.61 -5.62 1.22
C HIS A 37 2.14 -7.08 1.27
N PHE A 38 3.20 -7.38 0.51
CA PHE A 38 3.81 -8.71 0.56
C PHE A 38 4.45 -9.04 1.90
N LYS A 39 5.09 -8.06 2.56
CA LYS A 39 5.64 -8.24 3.91
C LYS A 39 4.53 -8.51 4.92
N TRP A 40 3.48 -7.69 4.90
CA TRP A 40 2.35 -7.83 5.82
C TRP A 40 1.68 -9.20 5.66
N ASN A 41 1.46 -9.66 4.43
CA ASN A 41 0.90 -11.00 4.20
C ASN A 41 1.85 -12.12 4.65
N ARG A 42 3.17 -11.97 4.48
CA ARG A 42 4.16 -12.93 4.96
C ARG A 42 4.14 -13.01 6.50
N ASP A 43 4.11 -11.86 7.16
CA ASP A 43 4.09 -11.79 8.62
C ASP A 43 2.77 -12.34 9.17
N PHE A 44 1.65 -12.01 8.52
CA PHE A 44 0.33 -12.51 8.91
C PHE A 44 0.26 -14.04 8.82
N ILE A 45 0.72 -14.65 7.74
CA ILE A 45 0.80 -16.12 7.61
C ILE A 45 1.71 -16.71 8.70
N ARG A 46 2.82 -16.04 9.02
CA ARG A 46 3.76 -16.52 10.04
C ARG A 46 3.16 -16.51 11.45
N PHE A 47 2.33 -15.52 11.79
CA PHE A 47 1.84 -15.32 13.14
C PHE A 47 0.42 -15.86 13.39
N ASP A 48 -0.48 -15.81 12.40
CA ASP A 48 -1.92 -16.01 12.65
C ASP A 48 -2.41 -17.46 12.45
N GLN A 49 -1.55 -18.39 11.99
CA GLN A 49 -1.82 -19.82 11.73
C GLN A 49 -3.00 -20.14 10.78
N GLU A 50 -3.91 -19.21 10.52
CA GLU A 50 -4.87 -19.24 9.44
C GLU A 50 -4.16 -18.78 8.16
N SER A 51 -3.92 -19.69 7.23
CA SER A 51 -3.21 -19.47 5.96
C SER A 51 -3.95 -18.54 4.98
N LYS A 52 -4.47 -17.40 5.43
CA LYS A 52 -5.22 -16.44 4.62
C LYS A 52 -4.40 -15.17 4.44
N THR A 53 -4.15 -14.81 3.19
CA THR A 53 -3.60 -13.49 2.84
C THR A 53 -4.70 -12.45 2.87
N ARG A 54 -4.39 -11.23 3.31
CA ARG A 54 -5.25 -10.07 3.12
C ARG A 54 -5.23 -9.60 1.68
N ASP A 55 -6.33 -8.95 1.28
CA ASP A 55 -6.44 -8.33 -0.03
C ASP A 55 -5.69 -7.00 -0.10
N LEU A 56 -5.02 -6.76 -1.24
CA LEU A 56 -4.26 -5.54 -1.49
C LEU A 56 -5.08 -4.26 -1.26
N SER A 57 -6.38 -4.30 -1.60
CA SER A 57 -7.30 -3.18 -1.38
C SER A 57 -7.41 -2.80 0.09
N GLU A 58 -7.47 -3.77 1.00
CA GLU A 58 -7.57 -3.50 2.43
C GLU A 58 -6.30 -2.83 2.96
N ASN A 59 -5.13 -3.30 2.53
CA ASN A 59 -3.86 -2.67 2.88
C ASN A 59 -3.82 -1.21 2.39
N ILE A 60 -4.23 -0.96 1.15
CA ILE A 60 -4.20 0.39 0.58
C ILE A 60 -5.19 1.31 1.33
N GLU A 61 -6.39 0.86 1.67
CA GLU A 61 -7.33 1.65 2.49
C GLU A 61 -6.75 2.00 3.86
N TYR A 62 -6.09 1.05 4.49
CA TYR A 62 -5.43 1.27 5.77
C TYR A 62 -4.36 2.37 5.66
N TYR A 63 -3.54 2.34 4.61
CA TYR A 63 -2.55 3.40 4.37
C TYR A 63 -3.18 4.74 4.00
N LEU A 64 -4.25 4.76 3.18
CA LEU A 64 -4.95 6.00 2.83
C LEU A 64 -5.62 6.66 4.05
N THR A 65 -6.01 5.87 5.05
CA THR A 65 -6.51 6.35 6.34
C THR A 65 -5.38 6.87 7.24
N ASN A 66 -4.16 6.34 7.08
CA ASN A 66 -2.98 6.69 7.88
C ASN A 66 -1.76 7.06 6.98
N PRO A 67 -1.82 8.15 6.19
CA PRO A 67 -0.84 8.40 5.12
C PRO A 67 0.61 8.53 5.59
N TRP A 68 0.82 8.98 6.84
CA TRP A 68 2.15 9.13 7.45
C TRP A 68 2.96 7.83 7.47
N LEU A 69 2.30 6.66 7.46
CA LEU A 69 2.97 5.36 7.40
C LEU A 69 3.77 5.16 6.11
N ILE A 70 3.32 5.79 5.03
CA ILE A 70 3.99 5.78 3.74
C ILE A 70 4.83 7.05 3.59
N ASP A 71 4.25 8.22 3.84
CA ASP A 71 4.88 9.51 3.55
C ASP A 71 6.22 9.69 4.30
N ASN A 72 6.29 9.33 5.59
CA ASN A 72 7.51 9.47 6.39
C ASN A 72 8.69 8.64 5.84
N HIS A 73 8.43 7.59 5.05
CA HIS A 73 9.48 6.81 4.40
C HIS A 73 10.17 7.57 3.26
N PHE A 74 9.49 8.57 2.69
CA PHE A 74 9.95 9.33 1.53
C PHE A 74 10.28 10.79 1.85
N GLU A 75 10.01 11.23 3.08
CA GLU A 75 10.49 12.52 3.57
C GLU A 75 12.02 12.45 3.78
N PRO A 76 12.76 13.51 3.42
CA PRO A 76 14.18 13.59 3.75
C PRO A 76 14.34 13.56 5.28
N PRO A 77 15.36 12.87 5.82
CA PRO A 77 15.63 12.91 7.25
C PRO A 77 15.87 14.35 7.69
N LEU A 78 15.24 14.73 8.82
CA LEU A 78 15.43 16.03 9.47
C LEU A 78 16.88 16.22 9.93
#